data_AF-A0A6N8AW57-F1
#
_entry.id   AF-A0A6N8AW57-F1
#
_cell.length_a   1.000
_cell.length_b   1.000
_cell.length_c   1.000
_cell.angle_alpha   90.00
_cell.angle_beta   90.00
_cell.angle_gamma   90.00
#
_symmetry.space_group_name_H-M   'P 1'
#
loop_
_entity.id
_entity.type
_entity.pdbx_description
1 polymer ?
#
loop_
_entity_poly.entity_id
_entity_poly.type
_entity_poly.pdbx_seq_one_letter_code
_entity_poly.pdbx_strand_id
1 'polypeptide(L)'
;MRQLRDSVWQVRGTSWVWDEEARNQICVASEVWSLRQFLRAKGQWPDDLPSNGGRTLVVAGLDGSLDLLTPTDAETWLADTIKPAVLSFQDEWGSDGALVFWLPGGHNRIRANAATDEVSWLCHTPHGHQIDLGRILWGQANEYPQEILLRDGGRPAGLFHLRIT
;
A
#
# COMPACT_ATOMS: atom_id res chain seq x y z
N MET A 1 13.92 -1.70 10.57
CA MET A 1 12.46 -1.70 10.36
C MET A 1 11.76 -2.55 11.40
N ARG A 2 10.61 -2.08 11.90
CA ARG A 2 9.79 -2.83 12.86
C ARG A 2 9.02 -3.94 12.15
N GLN A 3 8.73 -5.02 12.86
CA GLN A 3 7.95 -6.15 12.34
C GLN A 3 6.57 -6.16 12.98
N LEU A 4 5.54 -6.36 12.16
CA LEU A 4 4.16 -6.56 12.55
C LEU A 4 3.80 -8.03 12.36
N ARG A 5 3.35 -8.68 13.43
CA ARG A 5 2.95 -10.11 13.43
C ARG A 5 1.46 -10.32 13.72
N ASP A 6 0.76 -9.27 14.12
CA ASP A 6 -0.68 -9.33 14.34
C ASP A 6 -1.46 -9.15 13.03
N SER A 7 -2.78 -9.29 13.11
CA SER A 7 -3.70 -9.15 11.99
C SER A 7 -4.27 -7.74 11.84
N VAL A 8 -3.70 -6.72 12.50
CA VAL A 8 -4.27 -5.36 12.50
C VAL A 8 -4.37 -4.76 11.10
N TRP A 9 -3.40 -5.08 10.23
CA TRP A 9 -3.35 -4.66 8.83
C TRP A 9 -4.53 -5.17 7.99
N GLN A 10 -5.23 -6.21 8.46
CA GLN A 10 -6.39 -6.77 7.78
C GLN A 10 -7.65 -5.95 8.04
N VAL A 11 -7.69 -5.13 9.10
CA VAL A 11 -8.94 -4.47 9.54
C VAL A 11 -8.82 -2.96 9.66
N ARG A 12 -7.61 -2.40 9.67
CA ARG A 12 -7.40 -0.95 9.66
C ARG A 12 -6.08 -0.53 9.05
N GLY A 13 -5.97 0.75 8.72
CA GLY A 13 -4.74 1.40 8.25
C GLY A 13 -4.48 1.16 6.76
N THR A 14 -3.25 1.42 6.31
CA THR A 14 -2.85 1.26 4.91
C THR A 14 -1.72 0.25 4.77
N SER A 15 -1.86 -0.68 3.82
CA SER A 15 -0.86 -1.71 3.54
C SER A 15 -0.50 -1.81 2.08
N TRP A 16 0.73 -2.26 1.83
CA TRP A 16 1.24 -2.65 0.51
C TRP A 16 1.63 -4.11 0.59
N VAL A 17 0.82 -5.00 0.02
CA VAL A 17 0.96 -6.46 0.15
C VAL A 17 1.38 -7.06 -1.19
N TRP A 18 2.36 -7.97 -1.15
CA TRP A 18 2.89 -8.66 -2.34
C TRP A 18 2.91 -10.17 -2.20
N ASP A 19 2.57 -10.69 -1.02
CA ASP A 19 2.45 -12.12 -0.78
C ASP A 19 1.01 -12.61 -1.01
N GLU A 20 0.88 -13.70 -1.76
CA GLU A 20 -0.42 -14.23 -2.15
C GLU A 20 -1.17 -14.88 -0.98
N GLU A 21 -0.48 -15.52 -0.04
CA GLU A 21 -1.09 -16.08 1.17
C GLU A 21 -1.71 -14.95 2.01
N ALA A 22 -1.00 -13.82 2.15
CA ALA A 22 -1.53 -12.63 2.83
C ALA A 22 -2.79 -12.08 2.13
N ARG A 23 -2.74 -11.87 0.80
CA ARG A 23 -3.91 -11.37 0.04
C ARG A 23 -5.12 -12.28 0.23
N ASN A 24 -4.93 -13.59 0.16
CA ASN A 24 -6.02 -14.57 0.24
C ASN A 24 -6.68 -14.64 1.63
N GLN A 25 -6.06 -14.09 2.67
CA GLN A 25 -6.69 -13.98 4.00
C GLN A 25 -7.76 -12.90 4.06
N ILE A 26 -7.69 -11.87 3.19
CA ILE A 26 -8.54 -10.68 3.30
C ILE A 26 -9.51 -10.49 2.14
N CYS A 27 -9.31 -11.18 1.01
CA CYS A 27 -10.04 -10.88 -0.22
C CYS A 27 -10.03 -12.05 -1.20
N VAL A 28 -11.16 -12.25 -1.90
CA VAL A 28 -11.21 -13.10 -3.11
C VAL A 28 -11.01 -12.27 -4.38
N ALA A 29 -10.59 -12.90 -5.48
CA ALA A 29 -10.25 -12.19 -6.72
C ALA A 29 -11.34 -11.24 -7.25
N SER A 30 -12.62 -11.57 -7.08
CA SER A 30 -13.76 -10.74 -7.52
C SER A 30 -13.99 -9.49 -6.68
N GLU A 31 -13.42 -9.40 -5.49
CA GLU A 31 -13.57 -8.25 -4.58
C GLU A 31 -12.46 -7.20 -4.77
N VAL A 32 -11.41 -7.52 -5.52
CA VAL A 32 -10.29 -6.62 -5.78
C VAL A 32 -10.73 -5.48 -6.70
N TRP A 33 -10.56 -4.24 -6.25
CA TRP A 33 -10.78 -3.06 -7.06
C TRP A 33 -9.58 -2.77 -7.96
N SER A 34 -9.88 -2.29 -9.17
CA SER A 34 -8.86 -1.62 -9.98
C SER A 34 -8.51 -0.27 -9.36
N LEU A 35 -7.27 0.19 -9.59
CA LEU A 35 -6.86 1.53 -9.19
C LEU A 35 -7.79 2.63 -9.73
N ARG A 36 -8.36 2.43 -10.93
CA ARG A 36 -9.33 3.36 -11.50
C ARG A 36 -10.61 3.47 -10.66
N GLN A 37 -11.12 2.35 -10.14
CA GLN A 37 -12.29 2.35 -9.26
C GLN A 37 -11.97 3.08 -7.95
N PHE A 38 -10.82 2.78 -7.35
CA PHE A 38 -10.35 3.46 -6.14
C PHE A 38 -10.30 4.99 -6.33
N LEU A 39 -9.68 5.46 -7.42
CA LEU A 39 -9.58 6.90 -7.69
C LEU A 39 -10.92 7.58 -7.98
N ARG A 40 -11.88 6.86 -8.58
CA ARG A 40 -13.24 7.37 -8.81
C ARG A 40 -14.08 7.48 -7.54
N ALA A 41 -13.81 6.62 -6.55
CA ALA A 41 -14.51 6.62 -5.26
C ALA A 41 -13.96 7.67 -4.28
N LYS A 42 -12.89 8.40 -4.62
CA LYS A 42 -12.32 9.44 -3.76
C LYS A 42 -13.39 10.46 -3.34
N GLY A 43 -13.63 10.57 -2.04
CA GLY A 43 -14.65 11.45 -1.44
C GLY A 43 -16.09 10.92 -1.52
N GLN A 44 -16.28 9.69 -2.01
CA GLN A 44 -17.57 8.98 -2.13
C GLN A 44 -17.33 7.49 -1.87
N TRP A 45 -16.82 7.17 -0.69
CA TRP A 45 -16.53 5.79 -0.30
C TRP A 45 -17.83 5.04 -0.02
N PRO A 46 -17.88 3.73 -0.28
CA PRO A 46 -19.06 2.93 0.05
C PRO A 46 -19.22 2.81 1.57
N ASP A 47 -20.46 2.58 2.02
CA ASP A 47 -20.76 2.33 3.44
C ASP A 47 -20.20 0.99 3.94
N ASP A 48 -20.03 0.02 3.02
CA ASP A 48 -19.41 -1.28 3.28
C ASP A 48 -18.25 -1.51 2.30
N LEU A 49 -17.08 -1.91 2.81
CA LEU A 49 -15.94 -2.25 1.95
C LEU A 49 -16.11 -3.64 1.32
N PRO A 50 -15.58 -3.87 0.11
CA PRO A 50 -15.85 -5.10 -0.64
C PRO A 50 -15.32 -6.39 0.00
N SER A 51 -14.30 -6.30 0.86
CA SER A 51 -13.57 -7.47 1.36
C SER A 51 -13.55 -7.54 2.88
N ASN A 52 -13.16 -8.71 3.40
CA ASN A 52 -13.00 -9.00 4.83
C ASN A 52 -14.23 -8.61 5.70
N GLY A 53 -15.42 -8.91 5.20
CA GLY A 53 -16.68 -8.64 5.92
C GLY A 53 -16.98 -7.16 6.08
N GLY A 54 -16.79 -6.35 5.04
CA GLY A 54 -17.14 -4.93 5.06
C GLY A 54 -16.01 -4.00 5.50
N ARG A 55 -14.80 -4.52 5.78
CA ARG A 55 -13.73 -3.77 6.47
C ARG A 55 -12.45 -3.57 5.68
N THR A 56 -12.33 -4.15 4.49
CA THR A 56 -11.10 -4.03 3.70
C THR A 56 -11.40 -3.67 2.26
N LEU A 57 -10.66 -2.68 1.76
CA LEU A 57 -10.60 -2.35 0.35
C LEU A 57 -9.26 -2.80 -0.21
N VAL A 58 -9.28 -3.81 -1.09
CA VAL A 58 -8.08 -4.25 -1.81
C VAL A 58 -8.03 -3.62 -3.20
N VAL A 59 -6.92 -2.97 -3.52
CA VAL A 59 -6.72 -2.22 -4.77
C VAL A 59 -5.53 -2.76 -5.55
N ALA A 60 -5.71 -3.09 -6.82
CA ALA A 60 -4.65 -3.56 -7.72
C ALA A 60 -4.34 -2.56 -8.84
N GLY A 61 -3.12 -2.64 -9.38
CA GLY A 61 -2.68 -1.87 -10.54
C GLY A 61 -1.89 -0.61 -10.23
N LEU A 62 -1.53 -0.38 -8.96
CA LEU A 62 -0.61 0.71 -8.60
C LEU A 62 0.78 0.47 -9.19
N ASP A 63 1.33 -0.74 -9.02
CA ASP A 63 2.61 -1.19 -9.60
C ASP A 63 2.67 -0.99 -11.13
N GLY A 64 1.64 -1.44 -11.84
CA GLY A 64 1.56 -1.28 -13.29
C GLY A 64 1.46 0.18 -13.72
N SER A 65 0.81 1.03 -12.92
CA SER A 65 0.73 2.47 -13.22
C SER A 65 2.06 3.16 -13.00
N LEU A 66 2.81 2.78 -11.95
CA LEU A 66 4.16 3.31 -11.70
C LEU A 66 5.13 2.94 -12.84
N ASP A 67 5.01 1.75 -13.41
CA ASP A 67 5.86 1.29 -14.52
C ASP A 67 5.62 2.03 -15.84
N LEU A 68 4.44 2.66 -16.01
CA LEU A 68 4.09 3.39 -17.23
C LEU A 68 4.54 4.86 -17.20
N LEU A 69 4.98 5.35 -16.05
CA LEU A 69 5.36 6.73 -15.84
C LEU A 69 6.88 6.86 -15.80
N THR A 70 7.39 8.02 -16.23
CA THR A 70 8.77 8.36 -15.89
C THR A 70 8.89 8.49 -14.37
N PRO A 71 10.09 8.31 -13.77
CA PRO A 71 10.24 8.41 -12.32
C PRO A 71 9.71 9.74 -11.76
N THR A 72 10.00 10.86 -12.45
CA THR A 72 9.52 12.18 -12.04
C THR A 72 7.99 12.26 -12.11
N ASP A 73 7.37 11.80 -13.19
CA ASP A 73 5.91 11.80 -13.33
C ASP A 73 5.26 10.86 -12.31
N ALA A 74 5.89 9.74 -12.00
CA ALA A 74 5.42 8.79 -10.99
C ALA A 74 5.47 9.39 -9.58
N GLU A 75 6.54 10.11 -9.23
CA GLU A 75 6.64 10.84 -7.96
C GLU A 75 5.54 11.89 -7.84
N THR A 76 5.38 12.73 -8.87
CA THR A 76 4.33 13.76 -8.91
C THR A 76 2.94 13.13 -8.83
N TRP A 77 2.68 12.08 -9.60
CA TRP A 77 1.38 11.40 -9.60
C TRP A 77 1.07 10.70 -8.28
N LEU A 78 2.06 10.07 -7.64
CA LEU A 78 1.90 9.53 -6.29
C LEU A 78 1.55 10.63 -5.29
N ALA A 79 2.25 11.76 -5.34
CA ALA A 79 2.04 12.88 -4.42
C ALA A 79 0.70 13.59 -4.63
N ASP A 80 0.30 13.83 -5.87
CA ASP A 80 -0.84 14.69 -6.21
C ASP A 80 -2.14 13.91 -6.43
N THR A 81 -2.05 12.61 -6.75
CA THR A 81 -3.22 11.78 -7.06
C THR A 81 -3.42 10.67 -6.04
N ILE A 82 -2.43 9.79 -5.85
CA ILE A 82 -2.59 8.60 -4.99
C ILE A 82 -2.67 9.00 -3.52
N LYS A 83 -1.72 9.79 -3.02
CA LYS A 83 -1.69 10.22 -1.62
C LYS A 83 -2.98 10.91 -1.19
N PRO A 84 -3.53 11.91 -1.93
CA PRO A 84 -4.82 12.51 -1.58
C PRO A 84 -6.01 11.53 -1.60
N ALA A 85 -5.97 10.48 -2.43
CA ALA A 85 -7.00 9.45 -2.41
C ALA A 85 -6.88 8.55 -1.16
N VAL A 86 -5.66 8.18 -0.76
CA VAL A 86 -5.43 7.45 0.49
C VAL A 86 -5.84 8.29 1.70
N LEU A 87 -5.47 9.57 1.74
CA LEU A 87 -5.87 10.48 2.82
C LEU A 87 -7.40 10.61 2.90
N SER A 88 -8.08 10.80 1.76
CA SER A 88 -9.54 10.84 1.71
C SER A 88 -10.19 9.54 2.22
N PHE A 89 -9.58 8.38 1.96
CA PHE A 89 -10.05 7.11 2.52
C PHE A 89 -9.85 7.06 4.03
N GLN A 90 -8.67 7.48 4.52
CA GLN A 90 -8.34 7.51 5.95
C GLN A 90 -9.19 8.49 6.76
N ASP A 91 -9.71 9.53 6.13
CA ASP A 91 -10.60 10.51 6.78
C ASP A 91 -12.00 9.92 6.97
N GLU A 92 -12.50 9.15 6.00
CA GLU A 92 -13.81 8.49 6.08
C GLU A 92 -13.78 7.24 6.95
N TRP A 93 -12.86 6.32 6.68
CA TRP A 93 -12.80 5.01 7.32
C TRP A 93 -11.97 4.99 8.60
N GLY A 94 -11.28 6.08 8.94
CA GLY A 94 -10.63 6.28 10.24
C GLY A 94 -9.77 5.10 10.70
N SER A 95 -10.17 4.48 11.81
CA SER A 95 -9.58 3.28 12.38
C SER A 95 -10.35 1.99 12.09
N ASP A 96 -11.42 2.07 11.30
CA ASP A 96 -12.44 1.04 11.17
C ASP A 96 -12.42 0.36 9.79
N GLY A 97 -11.57 0.84 8.87
CA GLY A 97 -11.34 0.23 7.57
C GLY A 97 -9.86 0.14 7.18
N ALA A 98 -9.51 -0.93 6.46
CA ALA A 98 -8.18 -1.16 5.91
C ALA A 98 -8.15 -0.87 4.40
N LEU A 99 -7.13 -0.15 3.96
CA LEU A 99 -6.78 0.00 2.54
C LEU A 99 -5.55 -0.85 2.24
N VAL A 100 -5.66 -1.77 1.28
CA VAL A 100 -4.56 -2.66 0.90
C VAL A 100 -4.27 -2.52 -0.58
N PHE A 101 -3.09 -1.98 -0.92
CA PHE A 101 -2.57 -2.05 -2.28
C PHE A 101 -1.95 -3.42 -2.52
N TRP A 102 -2.54 -4.17 -3.44
CA TRP A 102 -2.00 -5.41 -3.96
C TRP A 102 -0.94 -5.12 -5.04
N LEU A 103 0.31 -5.46 -4.73
CA LEU A 103 1.50 -5.22 -5.55
C LEU A 103 2.18 -6.55 -5.89
N PRO A 104 1.69 -7.31 -6.88
CA PRO A 104 2.34 -8.55 -7.28
C PRO A 104 3.79 -8.25 -7.73
N GLY A 105 4.77 -8.97 -7.17
CA GLY A 105 6.19 -8.72 -7.42
C GLY A 105 6.80 -7.57 -6.57
N GLY A 106 6.02 -6.97 -5.68
CA GLY A 106 6.49 -5.94 -4.74
C GLY A 106 7.72 -6.36 -3.93
N HIS A 107 7.86 -7.64 -3.58
CA HIS A 107 9.06 -8.18 -2.91
C HIS A 107 10.38 -7.81 -3.61
N ASN A 108 10.38 -7.81 -4.94
CA ASN A 108 11.59 -7.52 -5.72
C ASN A 108 11.79 -6.02 -5.97
N ARG A 109 10.76 -5.21 -5.75
CA ARG A 109 10.74 -3.80 -6.14
C ARG A 109 10.77 -2.86 -4.94
N ILE A 110 10.17 -3.24 -3.83
CA ILE A 110 10.26 -2.50 -2.58
C ILE A 110 11.65 -2.72 -1.98
N ARG A 111 12.32 -1.62 -1.64
CA ARG A 111 13.62 -1.60 -0.97
C ARG A 111 13.46 -0.83 0.33
N ALA A 112 13.56 -1.55 1.43
CA ALA A 112 13.62 -1.00 2.76
C ALA A 112 15.09 -0.87 3.19
N ASN A 113 15.51 0.30 3.63
CA ASN A 113 16.80 0.49 4.26
C ASN A 113 16.68 0.20 5.76
N ALA A 114 17.35 -0.84 6.26
CA ALA A 114 17.21 -1.25 7.66
C ALA A 114 17.76 -0.23 8.68
N ALA A 115 18.65 0.68 8.25
CA ALA A 115 19.28 1.67 9.11
C ALA A 115 18.49 2.99 9.18
N THR A 116 17.88 3.41 8.07
CA THR A 116 17.13 4.67 7.98
C THR A 116 15.61 4.46 7.97
N ASP A 117 15.16 3.21 7.83
CA ASP A 117 13.78 2.80 7.59
C ASP A 117 13.12 3.41 6.33
N GLU A 118 13.91 4.05 5.47
CA GLU A 118 13.48 4.56 4.17
C GLU A 118 12.97 3.42 3.28
N VAL A 119 11.88 3.70 2.55
CA VAL A 119 11.30 2.76 1.60
C VAL A 119 11.26 3.38 0.22
N SER A 120 11.84 2.69 -0.75
CA SER A 120 11.76 3.07 -2.15
C SER A 120 11.15 1.98 -3.02
N TRP A 121 10.58 2.39 -4.15
CA TRP A 121 10.11 1.52 -5.21
C TRP A 121 11.09 1.53 -6.37
N LEU A 122 11.64 0.37 -6.71
CA LEU A 122 12.48 0.16 -7.87
C LEU A 122 11.61 0.06 -9.13
N CYS A 123 11.74 1.05 -10.00
CA CYS A 123 11.02 1.08 -11.28
C CYS A 123 11.54 -0.02 -12.21
N HIS A 124 10.65 -0.54 -13.06
CA HIS A 124 11.06 -1.48 -14.10
C HIS A 124 11.99 -0.83 -15.14
N THR A 125 12.72 -1.63 -15.92
CA THR A 125 13.50 -1.13 -17.05
C THR A 125 12.58 -0.52 -18.11
N PRO A 126 12.99 0.56 -18.80
CA PRO A 126 14.34 1.13 -18.86
C PRO A 126 14.68 2.10 -17.72
N HIS A 127 13.76 2.34 -16.79
CA HIS A 127 13.90 3.46 -15.87
C HIS A 127 14.96 3.21 -14.80
N GLY A 128 15.14 2.02 -14.22
CA GLY A 128 16.26 1.71 -13.30
C GLY A 128 16.43 2.63 -12.07
N HIS A 129 15.54 3.62 -11.94
CA HIS A 129 15.47 4.63 -10.92
C HIS A 129 14.60 4.14 -9.77
N GLN A 130 14.74 4.81 -8.64
CA GLN A 130 13.95 4.54 -7.44
C GLN A 130 13.03 5.72 -7.17
N ILE A 131 11.79 5.41 -6.80
CA ILE A 131 10.82 6.37 -6.30
C ILE A 131 10.84 6.31 -4.77
N ASP A 132 11.03 7.44 -4.11
CA ASP A 132 11.05 7.52 -2.65
C ASP A 132 9.63 7.53 -2.07
N LEU A 133 9.07 6.33 -1.86
CA LEU A 133 7.76 6.15 -1.26
C LEU A 133 7.70 6.74 0.15
N GLY A 134 8.79 6.60 0.91
CA GLY A 134 8.84 7.07 2.29
C GLY A 134 8.65 8.57 2.42
N ARG A 135 9.39 9.33 1.62
CA ARG A 135 9.25 10.78 1.55
C ARG A 135 7.87 11.21 1.07
N ILE A 136 7.34 10.55 0.03
CA ILE A 136 6.08 10.97 -0.59
C ILE A 136 4.89 10.66 0.31
N LEU A 137 4.82 9.44 0.85
CA LEU A 137 3.65 8.93 1.57
C LEU A 137 3.68 9.19 3.07
N TRP A 138 4.84 9.17 3.74
CA TRP A 138 4.92 9.30 5.21
C TRP A 138 5.70 10.54 5.68
N GLY A 139 6.24 11.33 4.74
CA GLY A 139 6.70 12.69 5.00
C GLY A 139 7.80 12.81 6.04
N GLN A 140 8.88 12.03 5.95
CA GLN A 140 10.08 12.03 6.82
C GLN A 140 9.81 12.01 8.35
N ALA A 141 8.57 11.94 8.79
CA ALA A 141 8.19 11.82 10.18
C ALA A 141 8.54 10.39 10.62
N ASN A 142 9.16 10.26 11.79
CA ASN A 142 9.81 9.05 12.32
C ASN A 142 8.93 7.79 12.48
N GLU A 143 7.73 7.76 11.91
CA GLU A 143 6.90 6.57 11.80
C GLU A 143 7.02 6.02 10.37
N TYR A 144 7.96 5.10 10.21
CA TYR A 144 8.10 4.30 9.00
C TYR A 144 7.19 3.08 9.07
N PRO A 145 6.81 2.49 7.91
CA PRO A 145 5.98 1.31 7.89
C PRO A 145 6.66 0.12 8.56
N GLN A 146 5.83 -0.81 9.01
CA GLN A 146 6.23 -2.07 9.62
C GLN A 146 6.16 -3.20 8.59
N GLU A 147 7.09 -4.14 8.65
CA GLU A 147 7.06 -5.34 7.81
C GLU A 147 6.00 -6.32 8.33
N ILE A 148 5.04 -6.68 7.48
CA ILE A 148 4.04 -7.69 7.80
C ILE A 148 4.70 -9.06 7.70
N LEU A 149 4.67 -9.84 8.78
CA LEU A 149 5.13 -11.23 8.81
C LEU A 149 3.96 -12.16 9.12
N LEU A 150 3.71 -13.12 8.23
CA LEU A 150 2.68 -14.15 8.46
C LEU A 150 3.14 -15.24 9.44
N ARG A 151 4.46 -15.45 9.54
CA ARG A 151 5.08 -16.51 10.36
C ARG A 151 6.42 -16.01 10.90
N ASP A 152 6.79 -16.49 12.08
CA ASP A 152 8.09 -16.16 12.69
C ASP A 152 9.25 -16.61 11.79
N GLY A 153 10.18 -15.69 11.54
CA GLY A 153 11.33 -15.92 10.64
C GLY A 153 10.97 -16.02 9.16
N GLY A 154 9.71 -15.78 8.79
CA GLY A 154 9.25 -15.75 7.40
C GLY A 154 9.76 -14.52 6.64
N ARG A 155 9.55 -14.53 5.32
CA ARG A 155 9.77 -13.34 4.49
C ARG A 155 8.65 -12.33 4.74
N PRO A 156 8.94 -11.01 4.66
CA PRO A 156 7.92 -9.99 4.67
C PRO A 156 6.87 -10.23 3.58
N ALA A 157 5.60 -10.22 3.99
CA ALA A 157 4.44 -10.36 3.12
C ALA A 157 3.96 -9.01 2.55
N GLY A 158 4.35 -7.92 3.22
CA GLY A 158 3.95 -6.57 2.87
C GLY A 158 4.54 -5.53 3.82
N LEU A 159 4.17 -4.28 3.59
CA LEU A 159 4.37 -3.16 4.50
C LEU A 159 3.04 -2.69 5.06
N PHE A 160 3.04 -2.23 6.31
CA PHE A 160 1.89 -1.68 7.01
C PHE A 160 2.21 -0.32 7.61
N HIS A 161 1.32 0.65 7.42
CA HIS A 161 1.35 1.93 8.11
C HIS A 161 -0.03 2.26 8.67
N LEU A 162 -0.12 2.66 9.94
CA LEU A 162 -1.42 2.90 10.58
C LEU A 162 -2.14 4.09 9.94
N ARG A 163 -1.44 5.22 9.73
CA ARG A 163 -1.98 6.40 9.04
C ARG A 163 -0.88 7.15 8.29
N ILE A 164 -1.00 7.29 6.97
CA ILE A 164 -0.05 8.10 6.19
C ILE A 164 -0.27 9.60 6.47
N THR A 165 0.74 10.44 6.17
CA THR A 165 0.74 11.90 6.40
C THR A 165 0.75 12.69 5.11
#